data_AF-A0A1I1IDA9-F1
#
_entry.id   AF-A0A1I1IDA9-F1
#
_cell.length_a   1.000
_cell.length_b   1.000
_cell.length_c   1.000
_cell.angle_alpha   90.00
_cell.angle_beta   90.00
_cell.angle_gamma   90.00
#
_symmetry.space_group_name_H-M   'P 1'
#
loop_
_entity.id
_entity.type
_entity.pdbx_description
1 polymer ?
#
loop_
_entity_poly.entity_id
_entity_poly.type
_entity_poly.pdbx_seq_one_letter_code
_entity_poly.pdbx_strand_id
1 'polypeptide(L)'
;MELGNFFFTTLMTTFIQLASLVGWIIVVGFLLGYLENRSRTYWTRAFGRNGFLLTSWIGTPIHEFGHAFMCILFGHKIVGIQWFPTNTSNGYLGYVQHEYNPKSIYQKIGNFFIGIAPIFSGIAALVGLMYCLIPHSYSIFMNGVETNIQPGDAMSDMVQHTIVSSFLLLKSVFTIGNLLNPYFWLFLILAICISTHIALSKPDIQGALDGLITIFLFLFLFNVIGGIFHFDSHAMIVNIAKYNAYLLAFSSIAILFSFITVVISYSLYRMKGKCR
;
A
#
# COMPACT_ATOMS: atom_id res chain seq x y z
N MET A 1 24.66 -9.34 -34.93
CA MET A 1 24.25 -10.24 -33.83
C MET A 1 24.48 -9.59 -32.47
N GLU A 2 25.58 -8.86 -32.27
CA GLU A 2 25.91 -8.17 -31.01
C GLU A 2 24.94 -7.03 -30.63
N LEU A 3 24.55 -6.16 -31.58
CA LEU A 3 23.64 -5.05 -31.28
C LEU A 3 22.23 -5.53 -30.87
N GLY A 4 21.71 -6.57 -31.54
CA GLY A 4 20.42 -7.16 -31.20
C GLY A 4 20.43 -7.83 -29.81
N ASN A 5 21.53 -8.51 -29.47
CA ASN A 5 21.70 -9.10 -28.15
C ASN A 5 21.81 -8.02 -27.06
N PHE A 6 22.55 -6.94 -27.31
CA PHE A 6 22.64 -5.79 -26.41
C PHE A 6 21.26 -5.20 -26.10
N PHE A 7 20.48 -4.84 -27.12
CA PHE A 7 19.14 -4.27 -26.93
C PHE A 7 18.21 -5.23 -26.18
N PHE A 8 18.24 -6.51 -26.51
CA PHE A 8 17.41 -7.52 -25.83
C PHE A 8 17.78 -7.65 -24.35
N THR A 9 19.08 -7.74 -24.03
CA THR A 9 19.55 -7.81 -22.64
C THR A 9 19.18 -6.55 -21.87
N THR A 10 19.38 -5.35 -22.43
CA THR A 10 19.00 -4.08 -21.79
C THR A 10 17.50 -4.00 -21.53
N LEU A 11 16.68 -4.45 -22.49
CA LEU A 11 15.23 -4.49 -22.33
C LEU A 11 14.83 -5.43 -21.19
N MET A 12 15.36 -6.65 -21.16
CA MET A 12 15.07 -7.63 -20.10
C MET A 12 15.52 -7.13 -18.73
N THR A 13 16.74 -6.57 -18.61
CA THR A 13 17.23 -5.98 -17.37
C THR A 13 16.32 -4.85 -16.89
N THR A 14 15.84 -4.00 -17.79
CA THR A 14 14.90 -2.92 -17.46
C THR A 14 13.58 -3.47 -16.93
N PHE A 15 13.03 -4.51 -17.55
CA PHE A 15 11.82 -5.18 -17.07
C PHE A 15 12.03 -5.79 -15.69
N ILE A 16 13.16 -6.46 -15.47
CA ILE A 16 13.49 -7.06 -14.17
C ILE A 16 13.64 -5.97 -13.11
N GLN A 17 14.36 -4.88 -13.38
CA GLN A 17 14.50 -3.76 -12.45
C GLN A 17 13.16 -3.11 -12.13
N LEU A 18 12.29 -2.90 -13.13
CA LEU A 18 10.97 -2.33 -12.91
C LEU A 18 10.10 -3.28 -12.07
N ALA A 19 10.06 -4.56 -12.44
CA ALA A 19 9.32 -5.59 -11.71
C ALA A 19 9.82 -5.72 -10.26
N SER A 20 11.14 -5.66 -10.06
CA SER A 20 11.73 -5.59 -8.73
C SER A 20 11.30 -4.31 -8.02
N LEU A 21 11.30 -3.14 -8.65
CA LEU A 21 10.98 -1.88 -7.97
C LEU A 21 9.51 -1.79 -7.53
N VAL A 22 8.57 -2.22 -8.39
CA VAL A 22 7.14 -1.95 -8.17
C VAL A 22 6.28 -3.19 -8.00
N GLY A 23 6.79 -4.39 -8.32
CA GLY A 23 5.99 -5.61 -8.40
C GLY A 23 5.29 -5.94 -7.08
N TRP A 24 6.01 -5.83 -5.96
CA TRP A 24 5.43 -6.11 -4.64
C TRP A 24 4.41 -5.06 -4.20
N ILE A 25 4.62 -3.78 -4.53
CA ILE A 25 3.64 -2.71 -4.28
C ILE A 25 2.34 -3.04 -5.01
N ILE A 26 2.45 -3.45 -6.29
CA ILE A 26 1.29 -3.81 -7.11
C ILE A 26 0.55 -5.02 -6.52
N VAL A 27 1.28 -6.07 -6.13
CA VAL A 27 0.69 -7.27 -5.50
C VAL A 27 -0.05 -6.91 -4.21
N VAL A 28 0.58 -6.12 -3.32
CA VAL A 28 -0.04 -5.64 -2.08
C VAL A 28 -1.28 -4.80 -2.37
N GLY A 29 -1.18 -3.85 -3.32
CA GLY A 29 -2.29 -2.99 -3.71
C GLY A 29 -3.50 -3.77 -4.23
N PHE A 30 -3.28 -4.77 -5.11
CA PHE A 30 -4.35 -5.65 -5.58
C PHE A 30 -4.95 -6.50 -4.47
N LEU A 31 -4.12 -7.04 -3.57
CA LEU A 31 -4.59 -7.84 -2.43
C LEU A 31 -5.48 -6.99 -1.50
N LEU A 32 -5.04 -5.78 -1.15
CA LEU A 32 -5.82 -4.85 -0.33
C LEU A 32 -7.12 -4.46 -1.03
N GLY A 33 -7.09 -4.18 -2.34
CA GLY A 33 -8.30 -3.90 -3.14
C GLY A 33 -9.29 -5.05 -3.18
N TYR A 34 -8.80 -6.29 -3.28
CA TYR A 34 -9.65 -7.48 -3.20
C TYR A 34 -10.31 -7.60 -1.83
N LEU A 35 -9.55 -7.44 -0.73
CA LEU A 35 -10.06 -7.54 0.63
C LEU A 35 -11.07 -6.42 0.93
N GLU A 36 -10.79 -5.20 0.51
CA GLU A 36 -11.71 -4.06 0.65
C GLU A 36 -13.02 -4.30 -0.10
N ASN A 37 -12.97 -4.74 -1.35
CA ASN A 37 -14.20 -4.95 -2.12
C ASN A 37 -15.10 -6.03 -1.47
N ARG A 38 -14.48 -7.06 -0.87
CA ARG A 38 -15.20 -8.08 -0.09
C ARG A 38 -15.79 -7.50 1.19
N SER A 39 -15.01 -6.78 1.98
CA SER A 39 -15.49 -6.19 3.23
C SER A 39 -16.62 -5.19 2.97
N ARG A 40 -16.47 -4.31 1.96
CA ARG A 40 -17.50 -3.37 1.50
C ARG A 40 -18.80 -4.07 1.11
N THR A 41 -18.70 -5.18 0.39
CA THR A 41 -19.89 -5.97 0.00
C THR A 41 -20.61 -6.53 1.22
N TYR A 42 -19.90 -7.13 2.17
CA TYR A 42 -20.50 -7.71 3.37
C TYR A 42 -21.07 -6.64 4.31
N TRP A 43 -20.34 -5.54 4.54
CA TRP A 43 -20.81 -4.40 5.31
C TRP A 43 -22.09 -3.81 4.73
N THR A 44 -22.12 -3.57 3.42
CA THR A 44 -23.29 -2.99 2.74
C THR A 44 -24.49 -3.92 2.81
N ARG A 45 -24.29 -5.24 2.68
CA ARG A 45 -25.39 -6.22 2.82
C ARG A 45 -25.89 -6.35 4.26
N ALA A 46 -25.03 -6.19 5.26
CA ALA A 46 -25.39 -6.30 6.67
C ALA A 46 -26.05 -5.03 7.22
N PHE A 47 -25.50 -3.84 6.95
CA PHE A 47 -25.90 -2.59 7.60
C PHE A 47 -26.38 -1.51 6.63
N GLY A 48 -26.50 -1.84 5.33
CA GLY A 48 -26.74 -0.83 4.30
C GLY A 48 -25.51 0.05 4.10
N ARG A 49 -25.67 1.13 3.32
CA ARG A 49 -24.56 2.01 2.92
C ARG A 49 -23.97 2.80 4.10
N ASN A 50 -24.76 3.05 5.15
CA ASN A 50 -24.38 3.93 6.27
C ASN A 50 -23.26 3.36 7.15
N GLY A 51 -23.22 2.04 7.37
CA GLY A 51 -22.18 1.42 8.21
C GLY A 51 -20.78 1.55 7.60
N PHE A 52 -20.67 1.46 6.27
CA PHE A 52 -19.41 1.64 5.54
C PHE A 52 -18.98 3.12 5.49
N LEU A 53 -19.94 4.06 5.54
CA LEU A 53 -19.63 5.49 5.57
C LEU A 53 -19.01 5.91 6.91
N LEU A 54 -19.40 5.30 8.03
CA LEU A 54 -18.83 5.64 9.33
C LEU A 54 -17.32 5.36 9.38
N THR A 55 -16.86 4.24 8.81
CA THR A 55 -15.42 3.93 8.77
C THR A 55 -14.64 4.83 7.82
N SER A 56 -15.30 5.39 6.80
CA SER A 56 -14.68 6.28 5.82
C SER A 56 -14.28 7.64 6.38
N TRP A 57 -14.93 8.10 7.47
CA TRP A 57 -14.56 9.36 8.14
C TRP A 57 -13.13 9.40 8.70
N ILE A 58 -12.50 8.23 8.88
CA ILE A 58 -11.14 8.12 9.40
C ILE A 58 -10.19 7.65 8.28
N GLY A 59 -10.57 6.60 7.56
CA GLY A 59 -9.71 6.02 6.52
C GLY A 59 -9.55 6.93 5.30
N THR A 60 -10.61 7.59 4.84
CA THR A 60 -10.57 8.45 3.65
C THR A 60 -9.66 9.66 3.83
N PRO A 61 -9.68 10.42 4.95
CA PRO A 61 -8.72 11.50 5.15
C PRO A 61 -7.25 11.06 5.07
N ILE A 62 -6.92 9.88 5.61
CA ILE A 62 -5.55 9.34 5.56
C ILE A 62 -5.18 8.92 4.13
N HIS A 63 -6.14 8.36 3.39
CA HIS A 63 -5.99 8.03 1.98
C HIS A 63 -5.68 9.29 1.14
N GLU A 64 -6.56 10.29 1.21
CA GLU A 64 -6.40 11.56 0.47
C GLU A 64 -5.17 12.33 0.94
N PHE A 65 -4.74 12.16 2.19
CA PHE A 65 -3.52 12.79 2.70
C PHE A 65 -2.29 12.26 1.98
N GLY A 66 -2.26 10.95 1.67
CA GLY A 66 -1.20 10.36 0.86
C GLY A 66 -1.09 11.05 -0.50
N HIS A 67 -2.22 11.20 -1.19
CA HIS A 67 -2.29 11.89 -2.48
C HIS A 67 -1.80 13.33 -2.39
N ALA A 68 -2.32 14.10 -1.43
CA ALA A 68 -1.97 15.51 -1.24
C ALA A 68 -0.47 15.68 -0.90
N PHE A 69 0.06 14.82 -0.02
CA PHE A 69 1.47 14.83 0.36
C PHE A 69 2.38 14.56 -0.84
N MET A 70 2.08 13.52 -1.63
CA MET A 70 2.86 13.20 -2.82
C MET A 70 2.69 14.26 -3.93
N CYS A 71 1.53 14.90 -4.03
CA CYS A 71 1.36 16.04 -4.93
C CYS A 71 2.36 17.15 -4.61
N ILE A 72 2.51 17.52 -3.33
CA ILE A 72 3.48 18.53 -2.90
C ILE A 72 4.90 18.08 -3.23
N LEU A 73 5.25 16.84 -2.89
CA LEU A 73 6.60 16.30 -3.10
C LEU A 73 7.01 16.34 -4.58
N PHE A 74 6.11 15.93 -5.49
CA PHE A 74 6.39 15.91 -6.92
C PHE A 74 6.09 17.22 -7.63
N GLY A 75 5.71 18.28 -6.89
CA GLY A 75 5.45 19.61 -7.42
C GLY A 75 4.17 19.70 -8.27
N HIS A 76 3.16 18.87 -7.98
CA HIS A 76 1.83 18.98 -8.58
C HIS A 76 1.04 20.11 -7.90
N LYS A 77 0.26 20.84 -8.69
CA LYS A 77 -0.62 21.88 -8.18
C LYS A 77 -1.94 21.25 -7.77
N ILE A 78 -2.24 21.27 -6.48
CA ILE A 78 -3.55 20.83 -5.99
C ILE A 78 -4.58 21.91 -6.30
N VAL A 79 -5.66 21.54 -6.98
CA VAL A 79 -6.75 22.45 -7.38
C VAL A 79 -8.03 22.23 -6.57
N GLY A 80 -8.17 21.07 -5.93
CA GLY A 80 -9.30 20.78 -5.05
C GLY A 80 -9.01 19.59 -4.15
N ILE A 81 -9.48 19.64 -2.90
CA ILE A 81 -9.40 18.52 -1.96
C ILE A 81 -10.76 18.36 -1.26
N GLN A 82 -11.21 17.12 -1.17
CA GLN A 82 -12.29 16.72 -0.28
C GLN A 82 -11.81 15.56 0.62
N TRP A 83 -11.65 15.86 1.91
CA TRP A 83 -11.17 14.91 2.91
C TRP A 83 -12.24 13.92 3.39
N PHE A 84 -13.50 14.37 3.43
CA PHE A 84 -14.60 13.66 4.07
C PHE A 84 -15.76 13.42 3.10
N PRO A 85 -16.56 12.36 3.30
CA PRO A 85 -17.72 12.05 2.46
C PRO A 85 -18.88 13.01 2.74
N THR A 86 -18.98 14.10 1.96
CA THR A 86 -20.05 15.10 2.11
C THR A 86 -21.23 14.86 1.15
N ASN A 87 -20.98 14.27 -0.04
CA ASN A 87 -22.05 13.92 -0.98
C ASN A 87 -21.73 12.60 -1.74
N THR A 88 -22.30 11.50 -1.25
CA THR A 88 -22.04 10.14 -1.79
C THR A 88 -22.86 9.80 -3.03
N SER A 89 -23.60 10.77 -3.60
CA SER A 89 -24.38 10.57 -4.84
C SER A 89 -23.47 10.20 -6.03
N ASN A 90 -22.25 10.75 -6.05
CA ASN A 90 -21.30 10.59 -7.15
C ASN A 90 -20.38 9.37 -6.98
N GLY A 91 -20.55 8.59 -5.90
CA GLY A 91 -19.81 7.35 -5.66
C GLY A 91 -18.41 7.49 -5.04
N TYR A 92 -17.88 8.71 -4.92
CA TYR A 92 -16.59 8.99 -4.27
C TYR A 92 -16.77 9.39 -2.80
N LEU A 93 -15.83 8.99 -1.95
CA LEU A 93 -15.80 9.33 -0.51
C LEU A 93 -14.94 10.57 -0.23
N GLY A 94 -13.86 10.73 -1.00
CA GLY A 94 -12.94 11.85 -0.99
C GLY A 94 -12.30 11.99 -2.36
N TYR A 95 -11.53 13.06 -2.55
CA TYR A 95 -10.67 13.22 -3.72
C TYR A 95 -9.57 14.27 -3.48
N VAL A 96 -8.45 14.10 -4.17
CA VAL A 96 -7.45 15.14 -4.41
C VAL A 96 -7.36 15.37 -5.92
N GLN A 97 -7.84 16.53 -6.36
CA GLN A 97 -7.71 16.96 -7.74
C GLN A 97 -6.42 17.77 -7.89
N HIS A 98 -5.57 17.38 -8.83
CA HIS A 98 -4.28 18.01 -9.06
C HIS A 98 -3.99 18.20 -10.56
N GLU A 99 -3.14 19.18 -10.86
CA GLU A 99 -2.64 19.50 -12.19
C GLU A 99 -1.11 19.41 -12.20
N TYR A 100 -0.54 19.04 -13.34
CA TYR A 100 0.91 18.96 -13.52
C TYR A 100 1.31 19.33 -14.94
N ASN A 101 2.57 19.69 -15.13
CA ASN A 101 3.14 19.97 -16.44
C ASN A 101 3.51 18.64 -17.13
N PRO A 102 2.82 18.25 -18.22
CA PRO A 102 3.09 16.98 -18.92
C PRO A 102 4.46 16.96 -19.62
N LYS A 103 5.17 18.09 -19.71
CA LYS A 103 6.55 18.13 -20.22
C LYS A 103 7.58 17.81 -19.14
N SER A 104 7.21 17.84 -17.86
CA SER A 104 8.11 17.52 -16.75
C SER A 104 8.17 16.01 -16.51
N ILE A 105 9.34 15.41 -16.74
CA ILE A 105 9.58 13.98 -16.44
C ILE A 105 9.40 13.71 -14.94
N TYR A 106 9.85 14.63 -14.08
CA TYR A 106 9.74 14.51 -12.63
C TYR A 106 8.27 14.40 -12.17
N GLN A 107 7.40 15.27 -12.67
CA GLN A 107 5.96 15.23 -12.34
C GLN A 107 5.27 14.01 -12.95
N LYS A 108 5.66 13.60 -14.17
CA LYS A 108 5.15 12.36 -14.76
C LYS A 108 5.48 11.14 -13.91
N ILE A 109 6.72 11.02 -13.43
CA ILE A 109 7.10 10.00 -12.44
C ILE A 109 6.25 10.16 -11.17
N GLY A 110 5.98 11.40 -10.75
CA GLY A 110 5.10 11.72 -9.63
C GLY A 110 3.71 11.10 -9.71
N ASN A 111 3.11 10.96 -10.90
CA ASN A 111 1.82 10.27 -11.04
C ASN A 111 1.84 8.83 -10.50
N PHE A 112 2.97 8.12 -10.64
CA PHE A 112 3.15 6.78 -10.06
C PHE A 112 3.06 6.82 -8.54
N PHE A 113 3.85 7.69 -7.92
CA PHE A 113 3.94 7.81 -6.47
C PHE A 113 2.67 8.37 -5.84
N ILE A 114 2.01 9.32 -6.51
CA ILE A 114 0.69 9.83 -6.10
C ILE A 114 -0.32 8.68 -6.14
N GLY A 115 -0.42 7.96 -7.25
CA GLY A 115 -1.37 6.85 -7.37
C GLY A 115 -1.21 5.76 -6.30
N ILE A 116 0.02 5.42 -5.89
CA ILE A 116 0.25 4.43 -4.82
C ILE A 116 0.33 5.03 -3.41
N ALA A 117 0.27 6.36 -3.27
CA ALA A 117 0.46 7.06 -2.01
C ALA A 117 -0.45 6.57 -0.86
N PRO A 118 -1.72 6.21 -1.11
CA PRO A 118 -2.60 5.73 -0.05
C PRO A 118 -2.11 4.48 0.67
N ILE A 119 -1.37 3.60 -0.03
CA ILE A 119 -0.76 2.41 0.58
C ILE A 119 0.26 2.85 1.65
N PHE A 120 1.13 3.81 1.30
CA PHE A 120 2.16 4.30 2.19
C PHE A 120 1.58 5.10 3.36
N SER A 121 0.65 6.02 3.11
CA SER A 121 0.02 6.81 4.18
C SER A 121 -0.79 5.93 5.14
N GLY A 122 -1.51 4.93 4.61
CA GLY A 122 -2.25 3.96 5.39
C GLY A 122 -1.35 3.10 6.28
N ILE A 123 -0.27 2.53 5.72
CA ILE A 123 0.70 1.74 6.49
C ILE A 123 1.37 2.61 7.56
N ALA A 124 1.82 3.82 7.20
CA ALA A 124 2.45 4.73 8.15
C ALA A 124 1.52 5.09 9.31
N ALA A 125 0.24 5.36 9.02
CA ALA A 125 -0.76 5.62 10.05
C ALA A 125 -0.97 4.40 10.96
N LEU A 126 -1.06 3.19 10.41
CA LEU A 126 -1.20 1.96 11.21
C LEU A 126 0.01 1.72 12.11
N VAL A 127 1.23 1.89 11.60
CA VAL A 127 2.47 1.76 12.37
C VAL A 127 2.55 2.82 13.47
N GLY A 128 2.21 4.08 13.16
CA GLY A 128 2.19 5.17 14.14
C GLY A 128 1.16 4.95 15.24
N LEU A 129 -0.03 4.47 14.90
CA LEU A 129 -1.05 4.10 15.90
C LEU A 129 -0.60 2.92 16.76
N MET A 130 0.07 1.92 16.18
CA MET A 130 0.62 0.79 16.92
C MET A 130 1.69 1.25 17.92
N TYR A 131 2.59 2.15 17.50
CA TYR A 131 3.60 2.76 18.36
C TYR A 131 2.97 3.53 19.53
N CYS A 132 1.94 4.34 19.27
CA CYS A 132 1.33 5.19 20.29
C CYS A 132 0.40 4.43 21.26
N LEU A 133 -0.41 3.47 20.76
CA LEU A 133 -1.50 2.87 21.54
C LEU A 133 -1.15 1.49 22.12
N ILE A 134 -0.28 0.74 21.45
CA ILE A 134 0.17 -0.60 21.88
C ILE A 134 1.70 -0.76 21.72
N PRO A 135 2.51 0.06 22.42
CA PRO A 135 3.96 0.15 22.21
C PRO A 135 4.71 -1.17 22.43
N HIS A 136 4.21 -2.05 23.30
CA HIS A 136 4.81 -3.36 23.51
C HIS A 136 4.71 -4.24 22.26
N SER A 137 3.51 -4.31 21.64
CA SER A 137 3.31 -5.03 20.37
C SER A 137 4.13 -4.43 19.23
N TYR A 138 4.24 -3.09 19.19
CA TYR A 138 5.12 -2.40 18.24
C TYR A 138 6.57 -2.87 18.37
N SER A 139 7.10 -2.92 19.60
CA SER A 139 8.50 -3.33 19.84
C SER A 139 8.78 -4.77 19.40
N ILE A 140 7.87 -5.70 19.68
CA ILE A 140 7.97 -7.10 19.23
C ILE A 140 7.95 -7.18 17.71
N PHE A 141 7.06 -6.43 17.06
CA PHE A 141 7.00 -6.38 15.60
C PHE A 141 8.30 -5.86 15.00
N MET A 142 8.82 -4.73 15.48
CA MET A 142 10.06 -4.13 14.97
C MET A 142 11.26 -5.05 15.16
N ASN A 143 11.39 -5.72 16.31
CA ASN A 143 12.42 -6.73 16.52
C ASN A 143 12.26 -7.89 15.53
N GLY A 144 11.03 -8.33 15.25
CA GLY A 144 10.74 -9.32 14.21
C GLY A 144 11.19 -8.87 12.82
N VAL A 145 10.87 -7.63 12.44
CA VAL A 145 11.28 -7.05 11.14
C VAL A 145 12.81 -7.00 11.01
N GLU A 146 13.51 -6.54 12.05
CA GLU A 146 14.98 -6.42 12.04
C GLU A 146 15.70 -7.78 12.00
N THR A 147 15.16 -8.79 12.68
CA THR A 147 15.73 -10.14 12.73
C THR A 147 15.48 -10.97 11.47
N ASN A 148 14.35 -10.75 10.78
CA ASN A 148 13.91 -11.58 9.66
C ASN A 148 14.25 -11.01 8.28
N ILE A 149 14.66 -9.74 8.14
CA ILE A 149 15.00 -9.16 6.84
C ILE A 149 16.50 -9.29 6.61
N GLN A 150 16.91 -10.22 5.73
CA GLN A 150 18.30 -10.33 5.29
C GLN A 150 18.47 -9.79 3.86
N PRO A 151 19.58 -9.12 3.54
CA PRO A 151 19.84 -8.66 2.18
C PRO A 151 20.08 -9.87 1.25
N GLY A 152 19.28 -9.99 0.19
CA GLY A 152 19.47 -11.02 -0.85
C GLY A 152 18.55 -12.23 -0.75
N ASP A 153 17.56 -12.21 0.14
CA ASP A 153 16.54 -13.25 0.27
C ASP A 153 15.82 -13.52 -1.06
N ALA A 154 15.60 -14.80 -1.37
CA ALA A 154 14.88 -15.18 -2.58
C ALA A 154 13.41 -14.73 -2.51
N MET A 155 12.74 -14.72 -3.65
CA MET A 155 11.31 -14.35 -3.72
C MET A 155 10.42 -15.21 -2.81
N SER A 156 10.78 -16.49 -2.62
CA SER A 156 10.10 -17.41 -1.68
C SER A 156 10.25 -16.96 -0.22
N ASP A 157 11.43 -16.49 0.12
CA ASP A 157 11.81 -16.14 1.49
C ASP A 157 11.08 -14.86 1.87
N MET A 158 10.98 -13.88 0.96
CA MET A 158 10.18 -12.66 1.17
C MET A 158 8.70 -12.95 1.49
N VAL A 159 8.08 -13.90 0.79
CA VAL A 159 6.69 -14.31 1.08
C VAL A 159 6.61 -14.99 2.45
N GLN A 160 7.54 -15.89 2.74
CA GLN A 160 7.61 -16.56 4.04
C GLN A 160 7.78 -15.54 5.18
N HIS A 161 8.67 -14.57 5.05
CA HIS A 161 8.88 -13.50 6.02
C HIS A 161 7.62 -12.63 6.20
N THR A 162 6.86 -12.39 5.14
CA THR A 162 5.57 -11.67 5.23
C THR A 162 4.54 -12.46 6.03
N ILE A 163 4.44 -13.76 5.79
CA ILE A 163 3.53 -14.66 6.52
C ILE A 163 3.94 -14.74 7.99
N VAL A 164 5.23 -14.97 8.27
CA VAL A 164 5.78 -15.01 9.63
C VAL A 164 5.53 -13.69 10.37
N SER A 165 5.76 -12.55 9.73
CA SER A 165 5.49 -11.23 10.30
C SER A 165 4.02 -11.03 10.62
N SER A 166 3.12 -11.51 9.75
CA SER A 166 1.67 -11.46 9.99
C SER A 166 1.26 -12.30 11.20
N PHE A 167 1.83 -13.49 11.37
CA PHE A 167 1.58 -14.34 12.53
C PHE A 167 2.17 -13.75 13.83
N LEU A 168 3.36 -13.16 13.75
CA LEU A 168 3.99 -12.48 14.87
C LEU A 168 3.15 -11.28 15.32
N LEU A 169 2.67 -10.47 14.37
CA LEU A 169 1.74 -9.37 14.63
C LEU A 169 0.49 -9.86 15.33
N LEU A 170 -0.17 -10.89 14.79
CA LEU A 170 -1.37 -11.45 15.39
C LEU A 170 -1.13 -11.85 16.87
N LYS A 171 -0.05 -12.58 17.15
CA LYS A 171 0.30 -12.99 18.52
C LYS A 171 0.63 -11.81 19.43
N SER A 172 1.36 -10.83 18.92
CA SER A 172 1.80 -9.66 19.71
C SER A 172 0.64 -8.70 20.01
N VAL A 173 -0.33 -8.58 19.11
CA VAL A 173 -1.47 -7.68 19.22
C VAL A 173 -2.56 -8.29 20.10
N PHE A 174 -2.90 -9.57 19.90
CA PHE A 174 -3.98 -10.24 20.64
C PHE A 174 -3.47 -10.96 21.90
N THR A 175 -2.87 -10.22 22.82
CA THR A 175 -2.47 -10.71 24.15
C THR A 175 -3.56 -10.42 25.19
N ILE A 176 -3.61 -11.21 26.27
CA ILE A 176 -4.55 -10.97 27.39
C ILE A 176 -4.34 -9.56 27.98
N GLY A 177 -3.09 -9.12 28.11
CA GLY A 177 -2.77 -7.77 28.59
C GLY A 177 -3.33 -6.67 27.69
N ASN A 178 -3.25 -6.84 26.37
CA ASN A 178 -3.83 -5.88 25.42
C ASN A 178 -5.36 -5.90 25.44
N LEU A 179 -6.01 -7.06 25.56
CA LEU A 179 -7.47 -7.16 25.59
C LEU A 179 -8.11 -6.42 26.78
N LEU A 180 -7.39 -6.35 27.90
CA LEU A 180 -7.79 -5.60 29.09
C LEU A 180 -7.50 -4.08 28.99
N ASN A 181 -6.72 -3.65 27.99
CA ASN A 181 -6.34 -2.27 27.81
C ASN A 181 -7.35 -1.53 26.90
N PRO A 182 -7.98 -0.42 27.34
CA PRO A 182 -8.89 0.35 26.49
C PRO A 182 -8.21 0.93 25.23
N TYR A 183 -6.91 1.24 25.28
CA TYR A 183 -6.17 1.75 24.12
C TYR A 183 -6.05 0.70 22.99
N PHE A 184 -6.07 -0.59 23.32
CA PHE A 184 -6.11 -1.66 22.33
C PHE A 184 -7.41 -1.62 21.51
N TRP A 185 -8.55 -1.40 22.16
CA TRP A 185 -9.84 -1.31 21.46
C TRP A 185 -9.93 -0.06 20.59
N LEU A 186 -9.40 1.07 21.06
CA LEU A 186 -9.25 2.27 20.24
C LEU A 186 -8.37 1.99 19.02
N PHE A 187 -7.20 1.37 19.22
CA PHE A 187 -6.31 0.97 18.13
C PHE A 187 -7.02 0.06 17.13
N LEU A 188 -7.73 -0.97 17.60
CA LEU A 188 -8.43 -1.92 16.74
C LEU A 188 -9.49 -1.24 15.88
N ILE A 189 -10.28 -0.33 16.44
CA ILE A 189 -11.30 0.43 15.70
C ILE A 189 -10.62 1.30 14.62
N LEU A 190 -9.59 2.06 15.00
CA LEU A 190 -8.86 2.92 14.06
C LEU A 190 -8.19 2.09 12.96
N ALA A 191 -7.57 0.96 13.31
CA ALA A 191 -6.91 0.08 12.36
C ALA A 191 -7.88 -0.54 11.35
N ILE A 192 -9.09 -0.92 11.80
CA ILE A 192 -10.17 -1.36 10.91
C ILE A 192 -10.61 -0.23 9.99
N CYS A 193 -10.83 0.99 10.52
CA CYS A 193 -11.23 2.13 9.70
C CYS A 193 -10.18 2.48 8.64
N ILE A 194 -8.90 2.48 8.99
CA ILE A 194 -7.82 2.79 8.03
C ILE A 194 -7.72 1.68 7.00
N SER A 195 -7.52 0.43 7.43
CA SER A 195 -7.29 -0.71 6.51
C SER A 195 -8.43 -0.93 5.51
N THR A 196 -9.67 -0.59 5.87
CA THR A 196 -10.83 -0.66 4.97
C THR A 196 -10.78 0.34 3.82
N HIS A 197 -9.97 1.40 3.89
CA HIS A 197 -9.91 2.48 2.89
C HIS A 197 -8.49 2.73 2.37
N ILE A 198 -7.54 1.80 2.58
CA ILE A 198 -6.18 1.90 2.00
C ILE A 198 -6.19 1.59 0.50
N ALA A 199 -7.13 0.77 0.02
CA ALA A 199 -6.98 0.24 -1.32
C ALA A 199 -7.09 1.31 -2.41
N LEU A 200 -6.36 1.07 -3.49
CA LEU A 200 -6.28 1.99 -4.61
C LEU A 200 -7.60 2.03 -5.38
N SER A 201 -8.08 3.23 -5.64
CA SER A 201 -9.23 3.49 -6.48
C SER A 201 -8.86 3.36 -7.97
N LYS A 202 -9.88 3.35 -8.86
CA LYS A 202 -9.63 3.27 -10.31
C LYS A 202 -8.80 4.47 -10.83
N PRO A 203 -9.12 5.73 -10.45
CA PRO A 203 -8.27 6.88 -10.80
C PRO A 203 -6.83 6.74 -10.33
N ASP A 204 -6.61 6.21 -9.12
CA ASP A 204 -5.26 6.03 -8.56
C ASP A 204 -4.41 5.10 -9.42
N ILE A 205 -5.00 3.97 -9.83
CA ILE A 205 -4.33 2.99 -10.70
C ILE A 205 -4.06 3.59 -12.08
N GLN A 206 -5.00 4.35 -12.65
CA GLN A 206 -4.82 5.00 -13.95
C GLN A 206 -3.67 6.02 -13.92
N GLY A 207 -3.65 6.90 -12.92
CA GLY A 207 -2.54 7.81 -12.70
C GLY A 207 -1.23 7.07 -12.48
N ALA A 208 -1.26 5.98 -11.71
CA ALA A 208 -0.05 5.20 -11.44
C ALA A 208 0.55 4.59 -12.72
N LEU A 209 -0.29 4.08 -13.63
CA LEU A 209 0.14 3.51 -14.91
C LEU A 209 0.86 4.53 -15.80
N ASP A 210 0.37 5.76 -15.88
CA ASP A 210 1.02 6.83 -16.66
C ASP A 210 2.43 7.13 -16.13
N GLY A 211 2.59 7.16 -14.80
CA GLY A 211 3.90 7.34 -14.19
C GLY A 211 4.81 6.13 -14.36
N LEU A 212 4.26 4.91 -14.29
CA LEU A 212 5.00 3.67 -14.48
C LEU A 212 5.66 3.58 -15.86
N ILE A 213 4.94 3.99 -16.91
CA ILE A 213 5.49 4.06 -18.28
C ILE A 213 6.69 5.03 -18.32
N THR A 214 6.58 6.18 -17.64
CA THR A 214 7.67 7.17 -17.60
C THR A 214 8.89 6.63 -16.85
N ILE A 215 8.69 5.93 -15.73
CA ILE A 215 9.76 5.25 -14.98
C ILE A 215 10.45 4.20 -15.86
N PHE A 216 9.67 3.38 -16.58
CA PHE A 216 10.23 2.38 -17.49
C PHE A 216 11.12 3.02 -18.56
N LEU A 217 10.66 4.08 -19.23
CA LEU A 217 11.44 4.76 -20.26
C LEU A 217 12.73 5.37 -19.69
N PHE A 218 12.67 5.92 -18.48
CA PHE A 218 13.85 6.47 -17.80
C PHE A 218 14.85 5.37 -17.42
N LEU A 219 14.39 4.27 -16.83
CA LEU A 219 15.25 3.11 -16.51
C LEU A 219 15.85 2.48 -17.77
N PHE A 220 15.08 2.39 -18.85
CA PHE A 220 15.57 1.87 -20.12
C PHE A 220 16.73 2.73 -20.64
N LEU A 221 16.56 4.06 -20.66
CA LEU A 221 17.61 4.99 -21.06
C LEU A 221 18.85 4.86 -20.16
N PHE A 222 18.64 4.75 -18.85
CA PHE A 222 19.72 4.55 -17.89
C PHE A 222 20.50 3.25 -18.16
N ASN A 223 19.81 2.14 -18.44
CA ASN A 223 20.47 0.87 -18.74
C ASN A 223 21.17 0.87 -20.11
N VAL A 224 20.66 1.60 -21.11
CA VAL A 224 21.36 1.78 -22.39
C VAL A 224 22.69 2.51 -22.15
N ILE A 225 22.67 3.61 -21.39
CA ILE A 225 23.88 4.37 -21.05
C ILE A 225 24.83 3.50 -20.21
N GLY A 226 24.31 2.83 -19.18
CA GLY A 226 25.11 1.95 -18.33
C GLY A 226 25.79 0.82 -19.10
N GLY A 227 25.10 0.22 -20.08
CA GLY A 227 25.66 -0.80 -20.96
C GLY A 227 26.79 -0.29 -21.86
N ILE A 228 26.76 0.99 -22.28
CA ILE A 228 27.82 1.62 -23.08
C ILE A 228 29.05 1.93 -22.21
N PHE A 229 28.84 2.35 -20.96
CA PHE A 229 29.91 2.72 -20.03
C PHE A 229 30.36 1.58 -19.10
N HIS A 230 29.84 0.36 -19.29
CA HIS A 230 30.11 -0.81 -18.44
C HIS A 230 29.79 -0.60 -16.95
N PHE A 231 28.77 0.20 -16.63
CA PHE A 231 28.26 0.31 -15.27
C PHE A 231 27.42 -0.92 -14.90
N ASP A 232 27.77 -1.56 -13.79
CA ASP A 232 27.00 -2.66 -13.24
C ASP A 232 25.72 -2.17 -12.55
N SER A 233 24.58 -2.46 -13.16
CA SER A 233 23.25 -2.12 -12.62
C SER A 233 22.71 -3.15 -11.61
N HIS A 234 23.40 -4.28 -11.39
CA HIS A 234 22.98 -5.32 -10.46
C HIS A 234 23.01 -4.86 -9.00
N ALA A 235 23.94 -3.96 -8.64
CA ALA A 235 23.98 -3.35 -7.31
C ALA A 235 22.68 -2.59 -6.96
N MET A 236 22.01 -1.98 -7.95
CA MET A 236 20.71 -1.33 -7.74
C MET A 236 19.62 -2.34 -7.41
N ILE A 237 19.63 -3.52 -8.05
CA ILE A 237 18.63 -4.57 -7.85
C ILE A 237 18.69 -5.11 -6.40
N VAL A 238 19.89 -5.31 -5.86
CA VAL A 238 20.07 -5.77 -4.47
C VAL A 238 19.52 -4.76 -3.46
N ASN A 239 19.80 -3.47 -3.67
CA ASN A 239 19.25 -2.42 -2.82
C ASN A 239 17.72 -2.35 -2.90
N ILE A 240 17.15 -2.45 -4.10
CA ILE A 240 15.69 -2.50 -4.34
C ILE A 240 15.06 -3.69 -3.60
N ALA A 241 15.68 -4.86 -3.64
CA ALA A 241 15.20 -6.05 -2.94
C ALA A 241 15.08 -5.82 -1.42
N LYS A 242 16.07 -5.15 -0.82
CA LYS A 242 16.01 -4.77 0.61
C LYS A 242 14.82 -3.86 0.91
N TYR A 243 14.57 -2.84 0.09
CA TYR A 243 13.41 -1.95 0.28
C TYR A 243 12.07 -2.70 0.18
N ASN A 244 11.95 -3.65 -0.74
CA ASN A 244 10.74 -4.46 -0.86
C ASN A 244 10.49 -5.36 0.34
N ALA A 245 11.54 -5.92 0.94
CA ALA A 245 11.41 -6.75 2.13
C ALA A 245 10.80 -5.94 3.29
N TYR A 246 11.28 -4.70 3.51
CA TYR A 246 10.66 -3.80 4.49
C TYR A 246 9.23 -3.43 4.12
N LEU A 247 8.98 -3.04 2.87
CA LEU A 247 7.64 -2.71 2.40
C LEU A 247 6.65 -3.85 2.68
N LEU A 248 7.02 -5.09 2.35
CA LEU A 248 6.20 -6.27 2.58
C LEU A 248 5.96 -6.53 4.08
N ALA A 249 7.02 -6.44 4.88
CA ALA A 249 6.91 -6.62 6.32
C ALA A 249 5.95 -5.60 6.94
N PHE A 250 6.03 -4.31 6.59
CA PHE A 250 5.08 -3.30 7.09
C PHE A 250 3.68 -3.45 6.49
N SER A 251 3.58 -3.86 5.22
CA SER A 251 2.29 -4.15 4.56
C SER A 251 1.53 -5.29 5.24
N SER A 252 2.23 -6.20 5.93
CA SER A 252 1.60 -7.27 6.69
C SER A 252 0.60 -6.77 7.74
N ILE A 253 0.83 -5.59 8.33
CA ILE A 253 -0.11 -4.93 9.27
C ILE A 253 -1.41 -4.58 8.54
N ALA A 254 -1.32 -3.90 7.41
CA ALA A 254 -2.48 -3.50 6.62
C ALA A 254 -3.26 -4.72 6.12
N ILE A 255 -2.56 -5.76 5.65
CA ILE A 255 -3.16 -7.02 5.19
C ILE A 255 -3.87 -7.73 6.35
N LEU A 256 -3.24 -7.82 7.52
CA LEU A 256 -3.82 -8.46 8.71
C LEU A 256 -5.14 -7.78 9.12
N PHE A 257 -5.15 -6.46 9.25
CA PHE A 257 -6.37 -5.73 9.64
C PHE A 257 -7.44 -5.74 8.55
N SER A 258 -7.04 -5.74 7.27
CA SER A 258 -7.98 -5.92 6.16
C SER A 258 -8.64 -7.30 6.22
N PHE A 259 -7.87 -8.35 6.53
CA PHE A 259 -8.40 -9.70 6.70
C PHE A 259 -9.35 -9.81 7.90
N ILE A 260 -8.95 -9.26 9.05
CA ILE A 260 -9.82 -9.18 10.25
C ILE A 260 -11.13 -8.47 9.91
N THR A 261 -11.08 -7.37 9.16
CA THR A 261 -12.26 -6.63 8.71
C THR A 261 -13.17 -7.48 7.83
N VAL A 262 -12.61 -8.26 6.90
CA VAL A 262 -13.39 -9.19 6.07
C VAL A 262 -14.07 -10.25 6.94
N VAL A 263 -13.36 -10.84 7.92
CA VAL A 263 -13.93 -11.85 8.84
C VAL A 263 -15.07 -11.27 9.67
N ILE A 264 -14.88 -10.08 10.25
CA ILE A 264 -15.90 -9.39 11.05
C ILE A 264 -17.13 -9.09 10.19
N SER A 265 -16.92 -8.47 9.03
CA SER A 265 -18.02 -8.08 8.13
C SER A 265 -18.80 -9.29 7.60
N TYR A 266 -18.11 -10.39 7.26
CA TYR A 266 -18.74 -11.65 6.88
C TYR A 266 -19.58 -12.27 8.01
N SER A 267 -19.05 -12.26 9.24
CA SER A 267 -19.76 -12.80 10.41
C SER A 267 -21.05 -12.02 10.67
N LEU A 268 -20.99 -10.69 10.63
CA LEU A 268 -22.16 -9.82 10.81
C LEU A 268 -23.19 -10.01 9.68
N TYR A 269 -22.73 -10.16 8.44
CA TYR A 269 -23.59 -10.50 7.30
C TYR A 269 -24.34 -11.83 7.52
N ARG A 270 -23.64 -12.87 7.98
CA ARG A 270 -24.25 -14.19 8.24
C ARG A 270 -25.24 -14.17 9.39
N MET A 271 -24.97 -13.40 10.45
CA MET A 271 -25.89 -13.26 11.59
C MET A 271 -27.20 -12.60 11.17
N LYS A 272 -27.14 -11.48 10.43
CA LYS A 272 -28.35 -10.81 9.94
C LYS A 272 -29.12 -11.59 8.89
N GLY A 273 -28.42 -12.36 8.05
CA GLY A 273 -29.06 -13.25 7.06
C GLY A 273 -29.85 -14.41 7.68
N LYS A 274 -29.63 -14.74 8.96
CA LYS A 274 -30.41 -15.73 9.72
C LYS A 274 -31.59 -15.13 10.50
N CYS A 275 -31.66 -13.81 10.62
CA CYS A 275 -32.74 -13.09 11.32
C CYS A 275 -33.84 -12.56 10.36
N ARG A 276 -33.77 -12.90 9.07
CA ARG A 276 -34.83 -12.74 8.09
C ARG A 276 -35.32 -14.12 7.68
#